data_AF-D1KDJ7-F1
#
_entry.id   AF-D1KDJ7-F1
#
_cell.length_a   1.000
_cell.length_b   1.000
_cell.length_c   1.000
_cell.angle_alpha   90.00
_cell.angle_beta   90.00
_cell.angle_gamma   90.00
#
_symmetry.space_group_name_H-M   'P 1'
#
loop_
_entity.id
_entity.type
_entity.pdbx_description
1 polymer ?
#
loop_
_entity_poly.entity_id
_entity_poly.type
_entity_poly.pdbx_seq_one_letter_code
_entity_poly.pdbx_strand_id
1 'polypeptide(L)'
;MVSLLNFHAGKDVFNGFYTEFSQSPIYYLMAVALITTLGFHVFIAMSRQLANHQSKGSGYEKTYPQEIPRVVAWGGAGTLLVFIVFHFMQMQWLDKTDLYQEMLSIFIQPIMWVIYALGLITLSAHLHHALNNVLQTLGMTSKQYHLVVVLIVLLIFIGFSSVLVGVMYA
;
A
#
# COMPACT_ATOMS: atom_id res chain seq x y z
N MET A 1 8.05 3.35 -4.10
CA MET A 1 8.69 2.41 -5.05
C MET A 1 9.92 3.04 -5.69
N VAL A 2 9.81 4.09 -6.52
CA VAL A 2 10.95 4.65 -7.27
C VAL A 2 12.15 5.02 -6.37
N SER A 3 11.93 5.80 -5.31
CA SER A 3 13.01 6.18 -4.39
C SER A 3 13.67 4.98 -3.68
N LEU A 4 12.88 3.94 -3.40
CA LEU A 4 13.36 2.69 -2.78
C LEU A 4 14.26 1.87 -3.70
N LEU A 5 14.13 2.01 -5.03
CA LEU A 5 15.00 1.31 -5.99
C LEU A 5 16.46 1.77 -5.90
N ASN A 6 16.74 2.94 -5.30
CA ASN A 6 18.11 3.36 -5.00
C ASN A 6 18.86 2.37 -4.10
N PHE A 7 18.16 1.46 -3.41
CA PHE A 7 18.80 0.39 -2.63
C PHE A 7 19.78 -0.42 -3.49
N HIS A 8 19.42 -0.66 -4.76
CA HIS A 8 20.24 -1.40 -5.72
C HIS A 8 21.51 -0.66 -6.15
N ALA A 9 21.59 0.65 -5.91
CA ALA A 9 22.78 1.46 -6.18
C ALA A 9 23.80 1.40 -5.03
N GLY A 10 23.50 0.68 -3.94
CA GLY A 10 24.38 0.48 -2.80
C GLY A 10 24.15 1.45 -1.65
N LYS A 11 24.84 1.16 -0.53
CA LYS A 11 24.68 1.83 0.76
C LYS A 11 24.81 3.35 0.69
N ASP A 12 25.86 3.85 0.06
CA ASP A 12 26.19 5.28 0.07
C ASP A 12 25.13 6.11 -0.67
N VAL A 13 24.69 5.64 -1.85
CA VAL A 13 23.64 6.31 -2.64
C VAL A 13 22.31 6.29 -1.90
N PHE A 14 21.95 5.15 -1.32
CA PHE A 14 20.70 4.98 -0.60
C PHE A 14 20.63 5.88 0.65
N ASN A 15 21.67 5.83 1.49
CA ASN A 15 21.72 6.62 2.73
C ASN A 15 21.84 8.12 2.45
N GLY A 16 22.63 8.53 1.44
CA GLY A 16 22.74 9.92 1.03
C GLY A 16 21.38 10.51 0.65
N PHE A 17 20.64 9.81 -0.22
CA PHE A 17 19.30 10.22 -0.62
C PHE A 17 18.34 10.39 0.57
N TYR A 18 18.27 9.41 1.47
CA TYR A 18 17.31 9.45 2.58
C TYR A 18 17.70 10.42 3.71
N THR A 19 19.00 10.67 3.89
CA THR A 19 19.49 11.70 4.82
C THR A 19 19.01 13.08 4.38
N GLU A 20 19.13 13.41 3.09
CA GLU A 20 18.66 14.68 2.54
C GLU A 20 17.13 14.74 2.46
N PHE A 21 16.51 13.70 1.92
CA PHE A 21 15.07 13.66 1.69
C PHE A 21 14.28 13.81 3.00
N SER A 22 14.69 13.12 4.06
CA SER A 22 14.00 13.15 5.36
C SER A 22 13.99 14.52 6.04
N GLN A 23 14.95 15.39 5.68
CA GLN A 23 15.03 16.76 6.19
C GLN A 23 14.34 17.77 5.25
N SER A 24 13.97 17.35 4.04
CA SER A 24 13.39 18.23 3.05
C SER A 24 11.94 18.62 3.38
N PRO A 25 11.47 19.82 2.97
CA PRO A 25 10.06 20.21 3.08
C PRO A 25 9.12 19.24 2.34
N ILE A 26 9.61 18.61 1.28
CA ILE A 26 8.84 17.64 0.47
C ILE A 26 8.46 16.43 1.32
N TYR A 27 9.35 15.94 2.17
CA TYR A 27 9.04 14.83 3.08
C TYR A 27 7.87 15.16 4.01
N TYR A 28 7.91 16.32 4.66
CA TYR A 28 6.83 16.75 5.57
C TYR A 28 5.52 16.97 4.83
N LEU A 29 5.56 17.57 3.63
CA LEU A 29 4.38 17.72 2.78
C LEU A 29 3.77 16.36 2.43
N MET A 30 4.61 15.40 2.02
CA MET A 30 4.17 14.04 1.69
C MET A 30 3.60 13.31 2.90
N ALA A 31 4.19 13.48 4.08
CA ALA A 31 3.69 12.88 5.33
C ALA A 31 2.31 13.44 5.71
N VAL A 32 2.13 14.76 5.69
CA VAL A 32 0.84 15.41 5.97
C VAL A 32 -0.20 14.99 4.92
N ALA A 33 0.17 14.98 3.65
CA ALA A 33 -0.71 14.54 2.57
C ALA A 33 -1.13 13.07 2.75
N LEU A 34 -0.19 12.18 3.06
CA LEU A 34 -0.48 10.76 3.32
C LEU A 34 -1.48 10.61 4.46
N ILE A 35 -1.20 11.21 5.63
CA ILE A 35 -2.06 11.09 6.82
C ILE A 35 -3.47 11.63 6.53
N THR A 36 -3.54 12.82 5.93
CA THR A 36 -4.82 13.48 5.66
C THR A 36 -5.64 12.71 4.63
N THR A 37 -5.04 12.33 3.51
CA THR A 37 -5.74 11.64 2.42
C THR A 37 -6.10 10.21 2.78
N LEU A 38 -5.24 9.48 3.49
CA LEU A 38 -5.54 8.14 4.00
C LEU A 38 -6.67 8.20 5.03
N GLY A 39 -6.62 9.15 5.98
CA GLY A 39 -7.67 9.34 6.97
C GLY A 39 -9.02 9.64 6.33
N PHE A 40 -9.05 10.58 5.38
CA PHE A 40 -10.25 10.89 4.61
C PHE A 40 -10.75 9.67 3.81
N HIS A 41 -9.85 8.95 3.14
CA HIS A 41 -10.19 7.76 2.37
C HIS A 41 -10.86 6.68 3.24
N VAL A 42 -10.25 6.36 4.38
CA VAL A 42 -10.80 5.37 5.33
C VAL A 42 -12.14 5.84 5.88
N PHE A 43 -12.26 7.11 6.27
CA PHE A 43 -13.51 7.68 6.77
C PHE A 43 -14.65 7.55 5.76
N ILE A 44 -14.42 7.94 4.50
CA ILE A 44 -15.44 7.83 3.44
C ILE A 44 -15.76 6.37 3.12
N ALA A 45 -14.76 5.50 3.04
CA ALA A 45 -14.96 4.07 2.77
C ALA A 45 -15.83 3.42 3.87
N MET A 46 -15.54 3.70 5.14
CA MET A 46 -16.31 3.20 6.28
C MET A 46 -17.72 3.78 6.31
N SER A 47 -17.86 5.10 6.12
CA SER A 47 -19.16 5.78 6.15
C SER A 47 -20.09 5.24 5.06
N ARG A 48 -19.57 5.07 3.83
CA ARG A 48 -20.33 4.49 2.72
C ARG A 48 -20.71 3.04 2.97
N GLN A 49 -19.82 2.25 3.57
CA GLN A 49 -20.17 0.86 3.89
C GLN A 49 -21.25 0.78 4.96
N LEU A 50 -21.14 1.60 6.01
CA LEU A 50 -22.12 1.58 7.09
C LEU A 50 -23.51 1.99 6.56
N ALA A 51 -23.57 3.03 5.73
CA ALA A 51 -24.80 3.43 5.04
C ALA A 51 -25.36 2.31 4.15
N ASN A 52 -24.50 1.62 3.39
CA ASN A 52 -24.90 0.48 2.55
C ASN A 52 -25.35 -0.75 3.36
N HIS A 53 -24.84 -0.91 4.58
CA HIS A 53 -25.28 -1.98 5.48
C HIS A 53 -26.65 -1.66 6.09
N GLN A 54 -26.90 -0.39 6.44
CA GLN A 54 -28.19 0.06 6.96
C GLN A 54 -29.30 0.03 5.91
N SER A 55 -28.97 0.29 4.64
CA SER A 55 -29.94 0.27 3.54
C SER A 55 -30.28 -1.13 3.02
N LYS A 56 -29.64 -2.19 3.54
CA LYS A 56 -29.97 -3.57 3.20
C LYS A 56 -31.32 -3.94 3.82
N GLY A 57 -32.39 -3.81 3.04
CA GLY A 57 -33.71 -4.37 3.33
C GLY A 57 -33.73 -5.90 3.22
N SER A 58 -34.70 -6.49 2.51
CA SER A 58 -34.64 -7.91 2.15
C SER A 58 -33.41 -8.17 1.25
N GLY A 59 -32.82 -9.37 1.37
CA GLY A 59 -31.61 -9.75 0.62
C GLY A 59 -31.77 -9.58 -0.90
N TYR A 60 -30.65 -9.53 -1.62
CA TYR A 60 -30.67 -9.44 -3.09
C TYR A 60 -31.45 -10.60 -3.69
N GLU A 61 -32.38 -10.28 -4.59
CA GLU A 61 -33.24 -11.25 -5.28
C GLU A 61 -32.45 -12.19 -6.21
N LYS A 62 -31.26 -11.78 -6.62
CA LYS A 62 -30.31 -12.61 -7.39
C LYS A 62 -28.94 -12.56 -6.76
N THR A 63 -28.31 -13.73 -6.66
CA THR A 63 -26.91 -13.88 -6.27
C THR A 63 -26.02 -13.48 -7.44
N TYR A 64 -25.11 -12.53 -7.25
CA TYR A 64 -24.14 -12.17 -8.28
C TYR A 64 -22.98 -13.18 -8.29
N PRO A 65 -22.70 -13.84 -9.43
CA PRO A 65 -21.73 -14.93 -9.50
C PRO A 65 -20.26 -14.53 -9.36
N GLN A 66 -19.93 -13.24 -9.31
CA GLN A 66 -18.56 -12.72 -9.18
C GLN A 66 -18.35 -11.81 -7.95
N GLU A 67 -19.18 -11.94 -6.92
CA GLU A 67 -18.98 -11.16 -5.70
C GLU A 67 -17.81 -11.70 -4.88
N ILE A 68 -16.81 -10.84 -4.63
CA ILE A 68 -15.79 -11.12 -3.62
C ILE A 68 -16.48 -11.16 -2.25
N PRO A 69 -16.32 -12.24 -1.47
CA PRO A 69 -16.95 -12.34 -0.16
C PRO A 69 -16.58 -11.15 0.72
N ARG A 70 -17.57 -10.56 1.41
CA ARG A 70 -17.35 -9.37 2.25
C ARG A 70 -16.25 -9.60 3.29
N VAL A 71 -16.18 -10.80 3.88
CA VAL A 71 -15.13 -11.17 4.84
C VAL A 71 -13.74 -11.06 4.22
N VAL A 72 -13.57 -11.50 2.97
CA VAL A 72 -12.29 -11.41 2.25
C VAL A 72 -11.94 -9.96 1.93
N ALA A 73 -12.91 -9.20 1.42
CA ALA A 73 -12.70 -7.79 1.09
C ALA A 73 -12.34 -6.93 2.33
N TRP A 74 -13.08 -7.11 3.43
CA TRP A 74 -12.83 -6.40 4.69
C TRP A 74 -11.59 -6.89 5.41
N GLY A 75 -11.35 -8.20 5.40
CA GLY A 75 -10.12 -8.78 5.94
C GLY A 75 -8.90 -8.21 5.23
N GLY A 76 -8.88 -8.22 3.90
CA GLY A 76 -7.78 -7.66 3.11
C GLY A 76 -7.57 -6.16 3.35
N ALA A 77 -8.64 -5.36 3.35
CA ALA A 77 -8.55 -3.93 3.64
C ALA A 77 -8.08 -3.63 5.06
N GLY A 78 -8.56 -4.39 6.05
CA GLY A 78 -8.15 -4.28 7.45
C GLY A 78 -6.69 -4.65 7.66
N THR A 79 -6.24 -5.76 7.08
CA THR A 79 -4.81 -6.16 7.08
C THR A 79 -3.94 -5.09 6.45
N LEU A 80 -4.34 -4.51 5.32
CA LEU A 80 -3.61 -3.42 4.68
C LEU A 80 -3.51 -2.19 5.58
N LEU A 81 -4.61 -1.78 6.24
CA LEU A 81 -4.60 -0.64 7.15
C LEU A 81 -3.67 -0.87 8.33
N VAL A 82 -3.73 -2.05 8.96
CA VAL A 82 -2.82 -2.43 10.05
C VAL A 82 -1.37 -2.41 9.57
N PHE A 83 -1.07 -2.95 8.39
CA PHE A 83 0.26 -2.90 7.79
C PHE A 83 0.73 -1.46 7.57
N ILE A 84 -0.11 -0.57 7.05
CA ILE A 84 0.26 0.84 6.82
C ILE A 84 0.57 1.54 8.14
N VAL A 85 -0.25 1.36 9.18
CA VAL A 85 0.00 1.96 10.51
C VAL A 85 1.28 1.40 11.12
N PHE A 86 1.45 0.08 11.11
CA PHE A 86 2.66 -0.59 11.59
C PHE A 86 3.91 -0.04 10.88
N HIS A 87 3.89 -0.04 9.55
CA HIS A 87 5.00 0.43 8.73
C HIS A 87 5.28 1.92 8.96
N PHE A 88 4.25 2.76 9.04
CA PHE A 88 4.39 4.19 9.30
C PHE A 88 5.07 4.45 10.66
N MET A 89 4.63 3.76 11.70
CA MET A 89 5.22 3.86 13.05
C MET A 89 6.65 3.35 13.08
N GLN A 90 6.91 2.20 12.45
CA GLN A 90 8.25 1.65 12.30
C GLN A 90 9.20 2.69 11.68
N MET A 91 8.81 3.33 10.57
CA MET A 91 9.62 4.37 9.92
C MET A 91 9.88 5.60 10.79
N GLN A 92 9.05 5.89 11.80
CA GLN A 92 9.34 6.98 12.74
C GLN A 92 10.51 6.65 13.68
N TRP A 93 10.71 5.37 13.99
CA TRP A 93 11.71 4.92 14.95
C TRP A 93 13.05 4.53 14.34
N LEU A 94 13.13 4.35 13.02
CA LEU A 94 14.40 4.02 12.35
C LEU A 94 15.34 5.23 12.29
N ASP A 95 16.64 4.94 12.42
CA ASP A 95 17.68 5.89 12.09
C ASP A 95 17.71 6.13 10.57
N LYS A 96 17.49 7.38 10.17
CA LYS A 96 17.43 7.77 8.75
C LYS A 96 18.81 8.06 8.16
N THR A 97 19.85 8.11 8.99
CA THR A 97 21.23 8.34 8.55
C THR A 97 21.89 7.06 8.01
N ASP A 98 21.54 5.89 8.55
CA ASP A 98 21.94 4.58 8.02
C ASP A 98 20.75 3.66 7.75
N LEU A 99 19.81 4.15 6.94
CA LEU A 99 18.59 3.42 6.61
C LEU A 99 18.86 2.10 5.87
N TYR A 100 19.98 2.00 5.15
CA TYR A 100 20.40 0.76 4.50
C TYR A 100 20.62 -0.36 5.54
N GLN A 101 21.38 -0.09 6.60
CA GLN A 101 21.62 -1.07 7.67
C GLN A 101 20.35 -1.38 8.48
N GLU A 102 19.48 -0.38 8.68
CA GLU A 102 18.16 -0.61 9.28
C GLU A 102 17.33 -1.60 8.45
N MET A 103 17.33 -1.47 7.12
CA MET A 103 16.64 -2.41 6.24
C MET A 103 17.19 -3.84 6.37
N LEU A 104 18.51 -4.01 6.38
CA LEU A 104 19.12 -5.33 6.61
C LEU A 104 18.68 -5.89 7.97
N SER A 105 18.77 -5.08 9.02
CA SER A 105 18.43 -5.46 10.40
C SER A 105 16.97 -5.89 10.55
N ILE A 106 16.06 -5.21 9.87
CA ILE A 106 14.63 -5.56 9.81
C ILE A 106 14.44 -6.95 9.21
N PHE A 107 15.06 -7.21 8.06
CA PHE A 107 14.82 -8.44 7.30
C PHE A 107 15.68 -9.63 7.73
N ILE A 108 16.60 -9.46 8.69
CA ILE A 108 17.17 -10.58 9.45
C ILE A 108 16.08 -11.32 10.23
N GLN A 109 15.02 -10.63 10.65
CA GLN A 109 13.90 -11.24 11.38
C GLN A 109 12.94 -11.93 10.39
N PRO A 110 12.77 -13.27 10.41
CA PRO A 110 11.94 -13.98 9.44
C PRO A 110 10.47 -13.55 9.45
N ILE A 111 9.97 -13.10 10.61
CA ILE A 111 8.60 -12.60 10.72
C ILE A 111 8.36 -11.34 9.88
N MET A 112 9.39 -10.50 9.69
CA MET A 112 9.27 -9.27 8.91
C MET A 112 9.06 -9.55 7.42
N TRP A 113 9.61 -10.66 6.90
CA TRP A 113 9.31 -11.13 5.55
C TRP A 113 7.82 -11.44 5.38
N VAL A 114 7.22 -12.13 6.35
CA VAL A 114 5.79 -12.46 6.31
C VAL A 114 4.93 -11.21 6.39
N ILE A 115 5.24 -10.29 7.31
CA ILE A 115 4.50 -9.03 7.47
C ILE A 115 4.54 -8.21 6.18
N TYR A 116 5.72 -8.03 5.59
CA TYR A 116 5.88 -7.24 4.36
C TYR A 116 5.30 -7.95 3.13
N ALA A 117 5.37 -9.27 3.05
CA ALA A 117 4.72 -10.02 1.98
C ALA A 117 3.19 -9.89 2.04
N LEU A 118 2.60 -10.02 3.23
CA LEU A 118 1.16 -9.79 3.43
C LEU A 118 0.78 -8.34 3.11
N GLY A 119 1.57 -7.36 3.55
CA GLY A 119 1.38 -5.96 3.22
C GLY A 119 1.39 -5.71 1.71
N LEU A 120 2.35 -6.29 0.99
CA LEU A 120 2.47 -6.14 -0.46
C LEU A 120 1.31 -6.82 -1.21
N ILE A 121 0.92 -8.04 -0.82
CA ILE A 121 -0.21 -8.76 -1.44
C ILE A 121 -1.51 -7.98 -1.24
N THR A 122 -1.79 -7.53 -0.01
CA THR A 122 -3.01 -6.79 0.30
C THR A 122 -3.04 -5.42 -0.35
N LEU A 123 -1.91 -4.73 -0.44
CA LEU A 123 -1.76 -3.49 -1.21
C LEU A 123 -2.05 -3.71 -2.69
N SER A 124 -1.45 -4.72 -3.31
CA SER A 124 -1.67 -5.04 -4.72
C SER A 124 -3.13 -5.41 -5.02
N ALA A 125 -3.75 -6.22 -4.17
CA ALA A 125 -5.16 -6.57 -4.31
C ALA A 125 -6.07 -5.33 -4.16
N HIS A 126 -5.79 -4.47 -3.19
CA HIS A 126 -6.53 -3.22 -2.98
C HIS A 126 -6.38 -2.27 -4.16
N LEU A 127 -5.15 -2.07 -4.67
CA LEU A 127 -4.89 -1.22 -5.84
C LEU A 127 -5.55 -1.77 -7.10
N HIS A 128 -5.47 -3.07 -7.35
CA HIS A 128 -6.14 -3.70 -8.49
C HIS A 128 -7.65 -3.46 -8.45
N HIS A 129 -8.28 -3.65 -7.28
CA HIS A 129 -9.70 -3.39 -7.11
C HIS A 129 -10.04 -1.90 -7.25
N ALA A 130 -9.30 -1.02 -6.59
CA ALA A 130 -9.58 0.42 -6.54
C ALA A 130 -9.35 1.10 -7.90
N LEU A 131 -8.21 0.86 -8.55
CA LEU A 131 -7.86 1.53 -9.80
C LEU A 131 -8.74 1.12 -10.97
N ASN A 132 -9.24 -0.12 -10.99
CA ASN A 132 -10.19 -0.55 -12.02
C ASN A 132 -11.52 0.21 -11.97
N ASN A 133 -11.90 0.72 -10.80
CA ASN A 133 -13.23 1.28 -10.55
C ASN A 133 -13.22 2.78 -10.17
N VAL A 134 -12.04 3.38 -9.99
CA VAL A 134 -11.93 4.76 -9.49
C VAL A 134 -12.57 5.78 -10.43
N LEU A 135 -12.34 5.66 -11.74
CA LEU A 135 -12.90 6.60 -12.72
C LEU A 135 -14.41 6.45 -12.88
N GLN A 136 -14.95 5.24 -12.70
CA GLN A 136 -16.39 5.01 -12.63
C GLN A 136 -16.99 5.62 -11.37
N THR A 137 -16.31 5.47 -10.23
CA THR A 137 -16.73 6.04 -8.94
C THR A 137 -16.74 7.57 -8.98
N LEU A 138 -15.84 8.18 -9.75
CA LEU A 138 -15.80 9.63 -9.99
C LEU A 138 -16.74 10.10 -11.12
N GLY A 139 -17.46 9.20 -11.79
CA GLY A 139 -18.38 9.53 -12.88
C GLY A 139 -17.71 9.93 -14.20
N MET A 140 -16.40 9.71 -14.35
CA MET A 140 -15.63 10.15 -15.51
C MET A 140 -15.75 9.19 -16.71
N THR A 141 -16.01 7.91 -16.46
CA THR A 141 -16.15 6.90 -17.53
C THR A 141 -16.98 5.72 -17.07
N SER A 142 -17.55 4.97 -18.02
CA SER A 142 -18.16 3.65 -17.78
C SER A 142 -17.21 2.49 -18.09
N LYS A 143 -16.05 2.74 -18.71
CA LYS A 143 -15.10 1.70 -19.15
C LYS A 143 -14.11 1.33 -18.03
N GLN A 144 -13.78 0.05 -17.94
CA GLN A 144 -12.72 -0.47 -17.07
C GLN A 144 -11.44 -0.69 -17.88
N TYR A 145 -10.30 -0.24 -17.36
CA TYR A 145 -9.00 -0.34 -18.01
C TYR A 145 -8.16 -1.49 -17.43
N HIS A 146 -8.71 -2.71 -17.45
CA HIS A 146 -8.11 -3.87 -16.76
C HIS A 146 -6.64 -4.10 -17.08
N LEU A 147 -6.27 -4.10 -18.37
CA LEU A 147 -4.89 -4.34 -18.78
C LEU A 147 -3.93 -3.30 -18.20
N VAL A 148 -4.29 -2.01 -18.28
CA VAL A 148 -3.46 -0.91 -17.76
C VAL A 148 -3.32 -1.04 -16.25
N VAL A 149 -4.41 -1.32 -15.53
CA VAL A 149 -4.39 -1.49 -14.08
C VAL A 149 -3.51 -2.68 -13.67
N VAL A 150 -3.61 -3.82 -14.36
CA VAL A 150 -2.77 -4.99 -14.11
C VAL A 150 -1.29 -4.66 -14.33
N LEU A 151 -0.95 -3.96 -15.42
CA LEU A 151 0.43 -3.56 -15.70
C LEU A 151 0.99 -2.63 -14.61
N ILE A 152 0.19 -1.65 -14.16
CA ILE A 152 0.59 -0.74 -13.06
C ILE A 152 0.82 -1.53 -11.77
N VAL A 153 -0.11 -2.41 -11.40
CA VAL A 153 -0.01 -3.19 -10.16
C VAL A 153 1.18 -4.15 -10.21
N LEU A 154 1.42 -4.81 -11.35
CA LEU A 154 2.58 -5.70 -11.53
C LEU A 154 3.89 -4.92 -11.45
N LEU A 155 3.98 -3.75 -12.08
CA LEU A 155 5.16 -2.89 -12.02
C LEU A 155 5.48 -2.52 -10.56
N ILE A 156 4.47 -2.09 -9.80
CA ILE A 156 4.63 -1.73 -8.39
C ILE A 156 5.04 -2.96 -7.56
N PHE A 157 4.39 -4.11 -7.77
CA PHE A 157 4.68 -5.35 -7.07
C PHE A 157 6.12 -5.82 -7.30
N ILE A 158 6.56 -5.86 -8.57
CA ILE A 158 7.92 -6.24 -8.95
C ILE A 158 8.92 -5.24 -8.38
N GLY A 159 8.63 -3.94 -8.45
CA GLY A 159 9.49 -2.89 -7.93
C GLY A 159 9.78 -3.07 -6.44
N PHE A 160 8.76 -3.26 -5.61
CA PHE A 160 8.94 -3.50 -4.17
C PHE A 160 9.57 -4.88 -3.88
N SER A 161 9.16 -5.93 -4.61
CA SER A 161 9.73 -7.27 -4.45
C SER A 161 11.22 -7.31 -4.76
N SER A 162 11.67 -6.54 -5.77
CA SER A 162 13.09 -6.48 -6.12
C SER A 162 13.95 -5.97 -4.96
N VAL A 163 13.46 -5.00 -4.18
CA VAL A 163 14.17 -4.47 -3.01
C VAL A 163 14.26 -5.52 -1.90
N LEU A 164 13.18 -6.25 -1.62
CA LEU A 164 13.20 -7.35 -0.65
C LEU A 164 14.24 -8.40 -1.03
N VAL A 165 14.25 -8.81 -2.30
CA VAL A 165 15.25 -9.75 -2.82
C VAL A 165 16.65 -9.15 -2.74
N GLY A 166 16.82 -7.87 -3.06
CA GLY A 166 18.10 -7.16 -2.97
C GLY A 166 18.69 -7.22 -1.56
N VAL A 167 17.86 -7.09 -0.52
CA VAL A 167 18.29 -7.23 0.88
C VAL A 167 18.87 -8.61 1.19
N MET A 168 18.46 -9.68 0.51
CA MET A 168 19.05 -11.02 0.72
C MET A 168 20.48 -11.16 0.17
N TYR A 169 20.85 -10.33 -0.80
CA TYR A 169 22.14 -10.40 -1.50
C TYR A 169 23.08 -9.24 -1.16
N ALA A 170 22.64 -8.35 -0.26
CA ALA A 170 23.37 -7.18 0.24
C ALA A 170 24.28 -7.54 1.41
#